data_AF-A0A8W8NPJ1-F1
#
_entry.id   AF-A0A8W8NPJ1-F1
#
_cell.length_a   1.000
_cell.length_b   1.000
_cell.length_c   1.000
_cell.angle_alpha   90.00
_cell.angle_beta   90.00
_cell.angle_gamma   90.00
#
_symmetry.space_group_name_H-M   'P 1'
#
loop_
_entity.id
_entity.type
_entity.pdbx_description
1 polymer ?
#
loop_
_entity_poly.entity_id
_entity_poly.type
_entity_poly.pdbx_seq_one_letter_code
_entity_poly.pdbx_strand_id
1 'polypeptide(L)'
;MFALHWIFIVGFNCYVFCYENLSRRPTTVLTQSSTYNAQTASFANDGDVKTDELHCSHTAHNHTKAWLQVDFGEVHRIHNVKIFPRREGDSSSDWKQYRFRQFYLDVSNVSVSQTTTSQRIRCYKDNTTAPALPPNIIDIPCKQTARYVIVETTYHAPENMDSYGAILEICEIEVYGCVASCRNNVCDGSGKCYNGCVDGYWGRACESQCPANCEELTCDRTTGICISCKSGYWEKRCSSRCPIHCFERVCDKTNGSCTRGCASGLYGDMCNRPCSDECDSNHYGSSCSLECNHDCENSTCNGTTGLCTLGCKRGFYGYKCDRQCTCCPSGCDRLTGRCNGDCLVGKQSPVPNTENRSSLYVVITVLCISLLLNIFTITWIFRNKACKRHDVNQEKKKDTEAISTPGMYVTVDENAGYQELGQLIGPSHYDHLQGPATNK
;
A
#
# COMPACT_ATOMS: atom_id res chain seq x y z
N MET A 1 -12.86 -58.38 21.88
CA MET A 1 -11.53 -57.86 22.23
C MET A 1 -10.83 -57.45 20.95
N PHE A 2 -11.11 -56.25 20.45
CA PHE A 2 -10.35 -55.62 19.36
C PHE A 2 -10.30 -54.13 19.68
N ALA A 3 -9.15 -53.70 20.20
CA ALA A 3 -8.84 -52.30 20.44
C ALA A 3 -8.34 -51.69 19.13
N LEU A 4 -9.07 -50.71 18.59
CA LEU A 4 -8.59 -49.88 17.49
C LEU A 4 -7.93 -48.64 18.09
N HIS A 5 -6.60 -48.61 18.05
CA HIS A 5 -5.79 -47.43 18.31
C HIS A 5 -6.05 -46.37 17.24
N TRP A 6 -6.53 -45.20 17.67
CA TRP A 6 -6.56 -44.01 16.82
C TRP A 6 -5.21 -43.31 16.88
N ILE A 7 -4.44 -43.43 15.80
CA ILE A 7 -3.25 -42.61 15.56
C ILE A 7 -3.74 -41.22 15.14
N PHE A 8 -3.64 -40.24 16.04
CA PHE A 8 -3.80 -38.83 15.68
C PHE A 8 -2.56 -38.39 14.89
N ILE A 9 -2.69 -38.30 13.57
CA ILE A 9 -1.74 -37.57 12.73
C ILE A 9 -2.02 -36.09 12.96
N VAL A 10 -1.27 -35.47 13.88
CA VAL A 10 -1.19 -34.01 13.98
C VAL A 10 -0.46 -33.54 12.74
N GLY A 11 -1.21 -33.12 11.73
CA GLY A 11 -0.68 -32.43 10.55
C GLY A 11 -0.05 -31.12 10.99
N PHE A 12 1.25 -31.16 11.31
CA PHE A 12 2.07 -29.97 11.42
C PHE A 12 2.04 -29.30 10.04
N ASN A 13 1.26 -28.23 9.89
CA ASN A 13 1.40 -27.31 8.77
C ASN A 13 2.77 -26.63 8.93
N CYS A 14 3.82 -27.32 8.49
CA CYS A 14 5.12 -26.74 8.31
C CYS A 14 4.98 -25.79 7.13
N TYR A 15 4.69 -24.51 7.40
CA TYR A 15 4.81 -23.47 6.39
C TYR A 15 6.26 -23.50 5.89
N VAL A 16 6.47 -24.05 4.71
CA VAL A 16 7.77 -23.97 4.03
C VAL A 16 7.96 -22.50 3.68
N PHE A 17 8.80 -21.81 4.45
CA PHE A 17 9.26 -20.47 4.10
C PHE A 17 10.17 -20.62 2.88
N CYS A 18 9.60 -20.43 1.69
CA CYS A 18 10.35 -20.41 0.44
C CYS A 18 10.97 -19.02 0.30
N TYR A 19 12.29 -18.91 0.27
CA TYR A 19 12.99 -17.68 -0.08
C TYR A 19 13.32 -17.67 -1.58
N GLU A 20 13.42 -16.50 -2.18
CA GLU A 20 13.84 -16.36 -3.58
C GLU A 20 15.35 -16.62 -3.71
N ASN A 21 15.77 -17.28 -4.80
CA ASN A 21 17.19 -17.36 -5.16
C ASN A 21 17.67 -16.08 -5.86
N LEU A 22 18.26 -15.18 -5.07
CA LEU A 22 18.78 -13.88 -5.49
C LEU A 22 19.94 -14.00 -6.49
N SER A 23 20.71 -15.10 -6.50
CA SER A 23 21.83 -15.24 -7.45
C SER A 23 21.38 -15.41 -8.91
N ARG A 24 20.10 -15.73 -9.13
CA ARG A 24 19.49 -15.93 -10.44
C ARG A 24 18.77 -14.70 -10.99
N ARG A 25 18.76 -13.60 -10.25
CA ARG A 25 18.16 -12.34 -10.73
C ARG A 25 18.98 -11.77 -11.89
N PRO A 26 18.35 -11.15 -12.90
CA PRO A 26 19.07 -10.46 -13.98
C PRO A 26 19.96 -9.31 -13.50
N THR A 27 19.67 -8.75 -12.32
CA THR A 27 20.47 -7.69 -11.70
C THR A 27 21.72 -8.21 -11.00
N THR A 28 21.82 -9.53 -10.78
CA THR A 28 22.93 -10.12 -10.05
C THR A 28 24.12 -10.37 -10.96
N VAL A 29 25.29 -9.88 -10.53
CA VAL A 29 26.55 -10.00 -11.26
C VAL A 29 27.57 -10.70 -10.38
N LEU A 30 28.22 -11.73 -10.93
CA LEU A 30 29.33 -12.42 -10.26
C LEU A 30 30.67 -11.97 -10.83
N THR A 31 31.65 -11.81 -9.94
CA THR A 31 33.04 -11.51 -10.28
C THR A 31 33.98 -12.38 -9.45
N GLN A 32 35.20 -12.58 -9.91
CA GLN A 32 36.21 -13.37 -9.20
C GLN A 32 37.60 -12.74 -9.31
N SER A 33 38.49 -13.12 -8.40
CA SER A 33 39.84 -12.55 -8.26
C SER A 33 40.73 -12.70 -9.49
N SER A 34 40.57 -13.81 -10.21
CA SER A 34 41.33 -14.20 -11.39
C SER A 34 40.58 -15.30 -12.13
N THR A 35 40.87 -15.57 -13.39
CA THR A 35 40.17 -16.58 -14.19
C THR A 35 41.16 -17.60 -14.74
N TYR A 36 40.87 -18.89 -14.52
CA TYR A 36 41.57 -19.98 -15.18
C TYR A 36 40.86 -20.31 -16.49
N ASN A 37 41.61 -20.31 -17.60
CA ASN A 37 41.08 -20.53 -18.95
C ASN A 37 39.83 -19.68 -19.23
N ALA A 38 38.70 -20.32 -19.57
CA ALA A 38 37.43 -19.67 -19.89
C ALA A 38 36.37 -19.82 -18.77
N GLN A 39 36.75 -20.34 -17.59
CA GLN A 39 35.83 -20.65 -16.48
C GLN A 39 35.56 -19.39 -15.64
N THR A 40 34.75 -18.51 -16.20
CA THR A 40 34.37 -17.22 -15.59
C THR A 40 33.45 -17.40 -14.39
N ALA A 41 33.29 -16.33 -13.60
CA ALA A 41 32.46 -16.34 -12.40
C ALA A 41 30.98 -16.61 -12.69
N SER A 42 30.53 -16.38 -13.93
CA SER A 42 29.15 -16.63 -14.38
C SER A 42 28.74 -18.10 -14.34
N PHE A 43 29.69 -19.03 -14.40
CA PHE A 43 29.39 -20.46 -14.26
C PHE A 43 28.82 -20.77 -12.87
N ALA A 44 29.24 -20.03 -11.84
CA ALA A 44 28.73 -20.23 -10.49
C ALA A 44 27.31 -19.72 -10.25
N ASN A 45 26.64 -19.10 -11.24
CA ASN A 45 25.25 -18.72 -11.10
C ASN A 45 24.45 -18.95 -12.38
N ASP A 46 24.87 -19.90 -13.22
CA ASP A 46 24.20 -20.23 -14.48
C ASP A 46 23.02 -21.21 -14.29
N GLY A 47 22.91 -21.80 -13.10
CA GLY A 47 21.83 -22.71 -12.70
C GLY A 47 22.10 -24.17 -13.04
N ASP A 48 23.28 -24.51 -13.58
CA ASP A 48 23.74 -25.89 -13.71
C ASP A 48 24.46 -26.31 -12.41
N VAL A 49 23.85 -27.23 -11.67
CA VAL A 49 24.39 -27.72 -10.39
C VAL A 49 25.36 -28.89 -10.55
N LYS A 50 25.76 -29.25 -11.78
CA LYS A 50 26.80 -30.26 -12.00
C LYS A 50 28.13 -29.78 -11.43
N THR A 51 28.87 -30.72 -10.86
CA THR A 51 30.09 -30.42 -10.10
C THR A 51 31.37 -30.88 -10.81
N ASP A 52 31.31 -31.17 -12.11
CA ASP A 52 32.50 -31.45 -12.93
C ASP A 52 33.16 -30.17 -13.44
N GLU A 53 34.45 -30.26 -13.80
CA GLU A 53 35.26 -29.10 -14.20
C GLU A 53 34.58 -28.14 -15.18
N LEU A 54 33.88 -28.66 -16.19
CA LEU A 54 33.36 -27.85 -17.29
C LEU A 54 32.21 -26.94 -16.88
N HIS A 55 31.57 -27.21 -15.75
CA HIS A 55 30.42 -26.48 -15.23
C HIS A 55 30.77 -25.63 -14.01
N CYS A 56 32.07 -25.45 -13.70
CA CYS A 56 32.49 -24.69 -12.54
C CYS A 56 33.25 -23.41 -12.91
N SER A 57 33.00 -22.36 -12.15
CA SER A 57 33.90 -21.20 -12.10
C SER A 57 35.24 -21.64 -11.50
N HIS A 58 36.34 -21.10 -12.03
CA HIS A 58 37.68 -21.50 -11.57
C HIS A 58 38.61 -20.28 -11.52
N THR A 59 39.16 -19.99 -10.34
CA THR A 59 40.18 -18.93 -10.21
C THR A 59 41.54 -19.41 -10.67
N ALA A 60 42.38 -18.52 -11.22
CA ALA A 60 43.72 -18.91 -11.64
C ALA A 60 44.59 -19.41 -10.48
N HIS A 61 45.57 -20.26 -10.79
CA HIS A 61 46.58 -20.73 -9.85
C HIS A 61 47.67 -19.66 -9.59
N ASN A 62 48.58 -19.92 -8.67
CA ASN A 62 49.69 -19.06 -8.25
C ASN A 62 49.29 -17.73 -7.59
N HIS A 63 48.08 -17.67 -7.03
CA HIS A 63 47.62 -16.55 -6.21
C HIS A 63 47.64 -16.91 -4.72
N THR A 64 48.00 -15.97 -3.85
CA THR A 64 47.99 -16.17 -2.39
C THR A 64 46.58 -16.06 -1.78
N LYS A 65 45.64 -15.51 -2.53
CA LYS A 65 44.25 -15.31 -2.16
C LYS A 65 43.37 -15.48 -3.41
N ALA A 66 42.28 -16.21 -3.26
CA ALA A 66 41.23 -16.32 -4.26
C ALA A 66 39.90 -15.87 -3.65
N TRP A 67 39.07 -15.20 -4.45
CA TRP A 67 37.72 -14.82 -4.04
C TRP A 67 36.74 -14.85 -5.20
N LEU A 68 35.48 -15.12 -4.87
CA LEU A 68 34.31 -14.96 -5.74
C LEU A 68 33.30 -14.07 -5.01
N GLN A 69 32.77 -13.06 -5.70
CA GLN A 69 31.82 -12.09 -5.19
C GLN A 69 30.54 -12.11 -6.00
N VAL A 70 29.41 -12.19 -5.30
CA VAL A 70 28.06 -11.98 -5.81
C VAL A 70 27.64 -10.54 -5.48
N ASP A 71 27.29 -9.73 -6.48
CA ASP A 71 26.71 -8.39 -6.33
C ASP A 71 25.24 -8.42 -6.75
N PHE A 72 24.31 -8.17 -5.83
CA PHE A 72 22.88 -8.13 -6.13
C PHE A 72 22.41 -6.82 -6.82
N GLY A 73 23.30 -5.84 -6.96
CA GLY A 73 23.00 -4.48 -7.44
C GLY A 73 22.42 -3.56 -6.35
N GLU A 74 21.64 -4.13 -5.43
CA GLU A 74 21.03 -3.43 -4.30
C GLU A 74 21.08 -4.27 -3.01
N VAL A 75 20.79 -3.63 -1.87
CA VAL A 75 20.83 -4.30 -0.57
C VAL A 75 19.65 -5.26 -0.41
N HIS A 76 19.96 -6.51 -0.14
CA HIS A 76 18.98 -7.55 0.13
C HIS A 76 19.14 -8.08 1.56
N ARG A 77 18.09 -8.74 2.04
CA ARG A 77 18.18 -9.52 3.27
C ARG A 77 18.40 -10.98 2.92
N ILE A 78 19.63 -11.41 3.16
CA ILE A 78 20.08 -12.78 2.95
C ILE A 78 19.53 -13.61 4.11
N HIS A 79 19.07 -14.81 3.80
CA HIS A 79 18.67 -15.81 4.77
C HIS A 79 19.66 -16.98 4.78
N ASN A 80 20.04 -17.44 3.60
CA ASN A 80 20.82 -18.65 3.44
C ASN A 80 21.68 -18.61 2.17
N VAL A 81 22.85 -19.24 2.20
CA VAL A 81 23.74 -19.37 1.04
C VAL A 81 24.10 -20.85 0.87
N LYS A 82 23.84 -21.39 -0.32
CA LYS A 82 24.22 -22.76 -0.68
C LYS A 82 25.34 -22.72 -1.70
N ILE A 83 26.38 -23.51 -1.49
CA ILE A 83 27.54 -23.59 -2.37
C ILE A 83 27.73 -25.03 -2.83
N PHE A 84 27.96 -25.20 -4.13
CA PHE A 84 28.27 -26.46 -4.80
C PHE A 84 29.74 -26.42 -5.24
N PRO A 85 30.70 -26.90 -4.42
CA PRO A 85 32.10 -27.01 -4.82
C PRO A 85 32.31 -28.12 -5.86
N ARG A 86 33.39 -28.03 -6.65
CA ARG A 86 33.76 -29.08 -7.62
C ARG A 86 33.99 -30.43 -6.92
N ARG A 87 33.38 -31.47 -7.49
CA ARG A 87 33.50 -32.87 -7.10
C ARG A 87 33.04 -33.76 -8.25
N GLU A 88 33.86 -34.72 -8.64
CA GLU A 88 33.57 -35.57 -9.81
C GLU A 88 33.07 -36.97 -9.46
N GLY A 89 33.24 -37.42 -8.21
CA GLY A 89 32.74 -38.72 -7.78
C GLY A 89 33.24 -39.17 -6.41
N ASP A 90 33.04 -40.45 -6.11
CA ASP A 90 33.38 -41.09 -4.82
C ASP A 90 34.62 -42.00 -4.86
N SER A 91 35.12 -42.34 -6.05
CA SER A 91 36.31 -43.17 -6.23
C SER A 91 37.58 -42.48 -5.74
N SER A 92 38.63 -43.26 -5.48
CA SER A 92 39.93 -42.74 -5.01
C SER A 92 40.66 -41.90 -6.07
N SER A 93 40.37 -42.13 -7.34
CA SER A 93 40.90 -41.36 -8.48
C SER A 93 40.10 -40.10 -8.79
N ASP A 94 38.90 -39.96 -8.22
CA ASP A 94 38.00 -38.87 -8.58
C ASP A 94 38.42 -37.58 -7.90
N TRP A 95 38.25 -36.47 -8.61
CA TRP A 95 38.49 -35.15 -8.05
C TRP A 95 37.56 -34.87 -6.87
N LYS A 96 38.14 -34.45 -5.73
CA LYS A 96 37.41 -34.07 -4.52
C LYS A 96 37.53 -32.58 -4.25
N GLN A 97 36.65 -32.09 -3.38
CA GLN A 97 36.56 -30.72 -2.91
C GLN A 97 37.71 -30.28 -1.95
N TYR A 98 38.90 -30.87 -2.07
CA TYR A 98 40.03 -30.62 -1.16
C TYR A 98 40.58 -29.18 -1.26
N ARG A 99 40.40 -28.51 -2.40
CA ARG A 99 40.72 -27.08 -2.60
C ARG A 99 39.75 -26.14 -1.90
N PHE A 100 38.53 -26.61 -1.60
CA PHE A 100 37.48 -25.80 -0.99
C PHE A 100 37.51 -25.81 0.55
N ARG A 101 38.69 -26.01 1.14
CA ARG A 101 38.90 -25.97 2.59
C ARG A 101 39.28 -24.58 3.08
N GLN A 102 39.04 -24.33 4.37
CA GLN A 102 39.41 -23.12 5.11
C GLN A 102 38.96 -21.81 4.45
N PHE A 103 37.83 -21.83 3.73
CA PHE A 103 37.25 -20.64 3.14
C PHE A 103 36.42 -19.83 4.15
N TYR A 104 36.19 -18.57 3.80
CA TYR A 104 35.31 -17.65 4.49
C TYR A 104 34.11 -17.32 3.61
N LEU A 105 32.91 -17.31 4.20
CA LEU A 105 31.74 -16.68 3.62
C LEU A 105 31.47 -15.40 4.41
N ASP A 106 31.68 -14.27 3.74
CA ASP A 106 31.46 -12.94 4.31
C ASP A 106 30.39 -12.19 3.50
N VAL A 107 29.74 -11.21 4.13
CA VAL A 107 28.79 -10.31 3.49
C VAL A 107 29.16 -8.85 3.74
N SER A 108 28.79 -7.96 2.82
CA SER A 108 29.18 -6.56 2.87
C SER A 108 28.22 -5.66 2.09
N ASN A 109 28.19 -4.36 2.41
CA ASN A 109 27.56 -3.32 1.57
C ASN A 109 28.54 -2.65 0.61
N VAL A 110 29.82 -3.02 0.68
CA VAL A 110 30.91 -2.46 -0.12
C VAL A 110 31.67 -3.61 -0.78
N SER A 111 32.13 -3.41 -2.03
CA SER A 111 32.78 -4.46 -2.82
C SER A 111 34.07 -5.01 -2.17
N VAL A 112 34.44 -6.23 -2.56
CA VAL A 112 35.66 -6.93 -2.16
C VAL A 112 36.93 -6.14 -2.51
N SER A 113 36.89 -5.34 -3.58
CA SER A 113 38.00 -4.48 -4.03
C SER A 113 38.27 -3.28 -3.12
N GLN A 114 37.28 -2.89 -2.31
CA GLN A 114 37.31 -1.71 -1.44
C GLN A 114 37.31 -2.05 0.05
N THR A 115 37.23 -3.34 0.39
CA THR A 115 37.15 -3.81 1.79
C THR A 115 38.20 -4.86 2.08
N THR A 116 38.70 -4.89 3.31
CA THR A 116 39.50 -6.01 3.83
C THR A 116 38.60 -7.08 4.43
N THR A 117 39.12 -8.30 4.59
CA THR A 117 38.42 -9.43 5.21
C THR A 117 37.87 -9.09 6.60
N SER A 118 38.61 -8.29 7.39
CA SER A 118 38.20 -7.91 8.75
C SER A 118 37.11 -6.83 8.82
N GLN A 119 36.86 -6.11 7.72
CA GLN A 119 35.82 -5.08 7.64
C GLN A 119 34.45 -5.65 7.23
N ARG A 120 34.40 -6.91 6.78
CA ARG A 120 33.19 -7.59 6.32
C ARG A 120 32.54 -8.35 7.46
N ILE A 121 31.25 -8.64 7.33
CA ILE A 121 30.50 -9.42 8.32
C ILE A 121 30.64 -10.90 7.96
N ARG A 122 31.20 -11.68 8.87
CA ARG A 122 31.37 -13.13 8.67
C ARG A 122 30.07 -13.89 8.91
N CYS A 123 29.63 -14.64 7.91
CA CYS A 123 28.55 -15.63 8.07
C CYS A 123 29.10 -17.02 8.37
N TYR A 124 30.23 -17.41 7.76
CA TYR A 124 30.79 -18.74 7.97
C TYR A 124 32.31 -18.76 7.81
N LYS A 125 32.93 -19.68 8.55
CA LYS A 125 34.35 -20.04 8.43
C LYS A 125 34.44 -21.56 8.35
N ASP A 126 34.93 -22.07 7.25
CA ASP A 126 35.35 -23.46 7.19
C ASP A 126 36.64 -23.64 7.99
N ASN A 127 36.72 -24.73 8.74
CA ASN A 127 37.93 -25.11 9.48
C ASN A 127 38.40 -26.51 9.08
N THR A 128 37.94 -27.03 7.93
CA THR A 128 38.30 -28.36 7.47
C THR A 128 39.79 -28.39 7.11
N THR A 129 40.51 -29.41 7.57
CA THR A 129 41.94 -29.60 7.31
C THR A 129 42.18 -30.95 6.65
N ALA A 130 43.25 -31.08 5.85
CA ALA A 130 43.63 -32.36 5.27
C ALA A 130 43.87 -33.41 6.38
N PRO A 131 43.44 -34.67 6.18
CA PRO A 131 42.86 -35.23 4.96
C PRO A 131 41.33 -35.10 4.83
N ALA A 132 40.63 -34.49 5.82
CA ALA A 132 39.17 -34.36 5.80
C ALA A 132 38.69 -33.48 4.64
N LEU A 133 37.42 -33.64 4.22
CA LEU A 133 36.81 -32.90 3.12
C LEU A 133 35.57 -32.14 3.60
N PRO A 134 35.32 -30.92 3.11
CA PRO A 134 34.08 -30.22 3.39
C PRO A 134 32.89 -30.95 2.73
N PRO A 135 31.64 -30.66 3.13
CA PRO A 135 30.45 -31.26 2.52
C PRO A 135 30.38 -31.05 1.00
N ASN A 136 29.74 -31.99 0.29
CA ASN A 136 29.53 -31.90 -1.16
C ASN A 136 28.61 -30.74 -1.56
N ILE A 137 27.68 -30.38 -0.68
CA ILE A 137 26.81 -29.21 -0.78
C ILE A 137 26.90 -28.52 0.56
N ILE A 138 27.32 -27.27 0.57
CA ILE A 138 27.55 -26.51 1.79
C ILE A 138 26.38 -25.54 1.95
N ASP A 139 25.53 -25.81 2.92
CA ASP A 139 24.32 -25.04 3.21
C ASP A 139 24.54 -24.16 4.46
N ILE A 140 24.61 -22.84 4.25
CA ILE A 140 25.09 -21.87 5.23
C ILE A 140 23.98 -20.87 5.58
N PRO A 141 23.40 -20.95 6.81
CA PRO A 141 22.52 -19.90 7.31
C PRO A 141 23.27 -18.57 7.47
N CYS A 142 22.79 -17.53 6.79
CA CYS A 142 23.42 -16.21 6.77
C CYS A 142 22.34 -15.12 6.83
N LYS A 143 21.83 -14.85 8.04
CA LYS A 143 20.69 -13.95 8.29
C LYS A 143 21.10 -12.48 8.36
N GLN A 144 21.76 -11.99 7.31
CA GLN A 144 22.35 -10.65 7.25
C GLN A 144 21.70 -9.79 6.16
N THR A 145 21.72 -8.47 6.35
CA THR A 145 21.31 -7.51 5.31
C THR A 145 22.55 -6.95 4.63
N ALA A 146 22.73 -7.26 3.35
CA ALA A 146 23.92 -6.88 2.59
C ALA A 146 23.66 -6.79 1.08
N ARG A 147 24.53 -6.10 0.35
CA ARG A 147 24.53 -6.07 -1.13
C ARG A 147 25.44 -7.15 -1.74
N TYR A 148 26.50 -7.54 -1.03
CA TYR A 148 27.51 -8.46 -1.52
C TYR A 148 27.58 -9.72 -0.67
N VAL A 149 27.69 -10.87 -1.31
CA VAL A 149 28.16 -12.14 -0.72
C VAL A 149 29.53 -12.45 -1.29
N ILE A 150 30.49 -12.80 -0.43
CA ILE A 150 31.89 -12.98 -0.82
C ILE A 150 32.38 -14.31 -0.24
N VAL A 151 32.81 -15.19 -1.13
CA VAL A 151 33.57 -16.40 -0.78
C VAL A 151 35.05 -16.07 -0.97
N GLU A 152 35.86 -16.23 0.08
CA GLU A 152 37.30 -15.93 0.04
C GLU A 152 38.10 -17.06 0.66
N THR A 153 39.26 -17.40 0.09
CA THR A 153 40.21 -18.34 0.69
C THR A 153 41.65 -17.90 0.49
N THR A 154 42.50 -18.27 1.45
CA THR A 154 43.97 -18.21 1.35
C THR A 154 44.57 -19.62 1.45
N TYR A 155 43.74 -20.65 1.43
CA TYR A 155 44.16 -22.03 1.64
C TYR A 155 44.94 -22.57 0.45
N HIS A 156 46.12 -23.11 0.73
CA HIS A 156 46.90 -23.88 -0.22
C HIS A 156 46.66 -25.36 0.05
N ALA A 157 46.06 -26.08 -0.91
CA ALA A 157 45.78 -27.51 -0.75
C ALA A 157 47.04 -28.35 -0.99
N PRO A 158 47.50 -29.15 0.00
CA PRO A 158 48.72 -29.95 -0.13
C PRO A 158 48.60 -31.09 -1.15
N GLU A 159 47.39 -31.51 -1.51
CA GLU A 159 47.14 -32.54 -2.52
C GLU A 159 47.41 -32.03 -3.96
N ASN A 160 47.53 -30.72 -4.17
CA ASN A 160 47.89 -30.16 -5.48
C ASN A 160 49.40 -30.27 -5.72
N MET A 161 49.81 -31.31 -6.44
CA MET A 161 51.22 -31.50 -6.80
C MET A 161 51.71 -30.52 -7.89
N ASP A 162 50.80 -30.03 -8.75
CA ASP A 162 51.16 -29.24 -9.95
C ASP A 162 50.72 -27.77 -9.91
N SER A 163 50.08 -27.31 -8.83
CA SER A 163 49.46 -25.98 -8.75
C SER A 163 49.61 -25.37 -7.38
N TYR A 164 50.24 -24.19 -7.30
CA TYR A 164 50.50 -23.50 -6.04
C TYR A 164 49.45 -22.40 -5.76
N GLY A 165 49.00 -22.28 -4.52
CA GLY A 165 48.24 -21.12 -4.04
C GLY A 165 46.77 -21.40 -3.72
N ALA A 166 46.04 -20.33 -3.45
CA ALA A 166 44.61 -20.33 -3.16
C ALA A 166 43.80 -20.43 -4.45
N ILE A 167 42.88 -21.38 -4.50
CA ILE A 167 42.04 -21.68 -5.67
C ILE A 167 40.60 -21.89 -5.21
N LEU A 168 39.65 -21.23 -5.88
CA LEU A 168 38.23 -21.49 -5.73
C LEU A 168 37.68 -22.15 -7.01
N GLU A 169 36.94 -23.24 -6.80
CA GLU A 169 36.19 -23.97 -7.82
C GLU A 169 34.75 -24.10 -7.34
N ILE A 170 33.91 -23.17 -7.75
CA ILE A 170 32.50 -23.10 -7.37
C ILE A 170 31.65 -23.36 -8.61
N CYS A 171 30.86 -24.42 -8.55
CA CYS A 171 30.02 -24.84 -9.66
C CYS A 171 28.65 -24.16 -9.63
N GLU A 172 28.10 -23.95 -8.45
CA GLU A 172 26.93 -23.09 -8.29
C GLU A 172 26.96 -22.43 -6.89
N ILE A 173 26.49 -21.20 -6.81
CA ILE A 173 26.18 -20.50 -5.56
C ILE A 173 24.74 -19.98 -5.62
N GLU A 174 23.92 -20.49 -4.71
CA GLU A 174 22.52 -20.07 -4.54
C GLU A 174 22.42 -19.19 -3.31
N VAL A 175 22.02 -17.92 -3.48
CA VAL A 175 21.80 -17.01 -2.35
C VAL A 175 20.31 -16.84 -2.17
N TYR A 176 19.78 -17.33 -1.06
CA TYR A 176 18.37 -17.23 -0.73
C TYR A 176 18.08 -16.06 0.19
N GLY A 177 17.10 -15.24 -0.18
CA GLY A 177 16.72 -14.08 0.62
C GLY A 177 15.45 -13.38 0.10
N CYS A 178 15.25 -12.15 0.58
CA CYS A 178 14.18 -11.26 0.17
C CYS A 178 14.72 -9.84 -0.07
N VAL A 179 13.96 -9.01 -0.77
CA VAL A 179 14.22 -7.56 -0.75
C VAL A 179 14.14 -7.03 0.70
N ALA A 180 14.97 -6.04 1.02
CA ALA A 180 15.02 -5.46 2.36
C ALA A 180 13.71 -4.72 2.75
N SER A 181 12.87 -4.38 1.77
CA SER A 181 11.59 -3.68 1.95
C SER A 181 10.42 -4.61 2.32
N CYS A 182 10.60 -5.93 2.39
CA CYS A 182 9.57 -6.83 2.90
C CYS A 182 9.36 -6.68 4.41
N ARG A 183 8.12 -6.46 4.86
CA ARG A 183 7.78 -6.39 6.29
C ARG A 183 8.03 -7.74 6.97
N ASN A 184 8.62 -7.70 8.16
CA ASN A 184 9.06 -8.88 8.93
C ASN A 184 9.99 -9.83 8.18
N ASN A 185 10.54 -9.43 7.02
CA ASN A 185 11.51 -10.21 6.26
C ASN A 185 10.99 -11.58 5.79
N VAL A 186 9.70 -11.65 5.45
CA VAL A 186 9.06 -12.87 4.94
C VAL A 186 8.60 -12.64 3.51
N CYS A 187 9.19 -13.38 2.58
CA CYS A 187 8.77 -13.50 1.19
C CYS A 187 8.53 -14.97 0.83
N ASP A 188 7.87 -15.21 -0.31
CA ASP A 188 7.80 -16.53 -0.93
C ASP A 188 8.95 -16.77 -1.93
N GLY A 189 8.99 -17.97 -2.53
CA GLY A 189 10.06 -18.36 -3.45
C GLY A 189 10.10 -17.55 -4.75
N SER A 190 9.06 -16.76 -5.03
CA SER A 190 9.01 -15.81 -6.15
C SER A 190 9.44 -14.39 -5.76
N GLY A 191 9.82 -14.17 -4.50
CA GLY A 191 10.22 -12.86 -3.98
C GLY A 191 9.06 -11.99 -3.48
N LYS A 192 7.81 -12.49 -3.53
CA LYS A 192 6.63 -11.72 -3.10
C LYS A 192 6.57 -11.64 -1.58
N CYS A 193 6.40 -10.43 -1.03
CA CYS A 193 6.37 -10.23 0.42
C CYS A 193 5.00 -10.64 1.02
N TYR A 194 5.00 -11.57 1.98
CA TYR A 194 3.76 -12.10 2.56
C TYR A 194 3.05 -11.09 3.48
N ASN A 195 3.83 -10.38 4.31
CA ASN A 195 3.30 -9.37 5.26
C ASN A 195 3.21 -7.96 4.65
N GLY A 196 3.35 -7.84 3.32
CA GLY A 196 3.46 -6.59 2.56
C GLY A 196 4.78 -5.83 2.82
N CYS A 197 4.80 -4.55 2.47
CA CYS A 197 6.01 -3.71 2.51
C CYS A 197 6.21 -2.94 3.81
N VAL A 198 7.45 -2.59 4.13
CA VAL A 198 7.74 -1.49 5.06
C VAL A 198 7.22 -0.17 4.48
N ASP A 199 7.04 0.84 5.34
CA ASP A 199 6.51 2.13 4.91
C ASP A 199 7.46 2.80 3.91
N GLY A 200 6.91 3.52 2.94
CA GLY A 200 7.68 4.08 1.82
C GLY A 200 7.85 3.15 0.62
N TYR A 201 7.35 1.91 0.67
CA TYR A 201 7.43 0.94 -0.43
C TYR A 201 6.07 0.34 -0.79
N TRP A 202 5.93 -0.05 -2.06
CA TRP A 202 4.74 -0.70 -2.61
C TRP A 202 5.10 -1.69 -3.71
N GLY A 203 4.12 -2.49 -4.12
CA GLY A 203 4.29 -3.58 -5.07
C GLY A 203 4.17 -4.94 -4.37
N ARG A 204 4.02 -6.01 -5.15
CA ARG A 204 3.85 -7.36 -4.58
C ARG A 204 5.15 -7.87 -3.94
N ALA A 205 6.29 -7.46 -4.49
CA ALA A 205 7.62 -7.76 -3.98
C ALA A 205 8.28 -6.54 -3.34
N CYS A 206 7.53 -5.47 -3.04
CA CYS A 206 8.02 -4.22 -2.44
C CYS A 206 9.19 -3.59 -3.21
N GLU A 207 9.16 -3.76 -4.53
CA GLU A 207 10.19 -3.35 -5.48
C GLU A 207 10.16 -1.85 -5.81
N SER A 208 9.08 -1.16 -5.45
CA SER A 208 8.87 0.25 -5.81
C SER A 208 8.78 1.14 -4.58
N GLN A 209 9.43 2.29 -4.63
CA GLN A 209 9.27 3.34 -3.62
C GLN A 209 7.97 4.11 -3.84
N CYS A 210 7.37 4.59 -2.75
CA CYS A 210 6.24 5.51 -2.82
C CYS A 210 6.65 6.81 -3.53
N PRO A 211 5.74 7.46 -4.28
CA PRO A 211 6.03 8.75 -4.91
C PRO A 211 6.57 9.78 -3.91
N ALA A 212 7.60 10.53 -4.32
CA ALA A 212 8.32 11.47 -3.43
C ALA A 212 7.44 12.59 -2.84
N ASN A 213 6.32 12.89 -3.49
CA ASN A 213 5.37 13.93 -3.05
C ASN A 213 4.17 13.37 -2.28
N CYS A 214 4.12 12.07 -1.99
CA CYS A 214 3.23 11.56 -0.96
C CYS A 214 3.62 12.18 0.40
N GLU A 215 2.63 12.52 1.21
CA GLU A 215 2.87 12.94 2.59
C GLU A 215 3.51 11.79 3.37
N GLU A 216 4.58 12.10 4.12
CA GLU A 216 5.38 11.11 4.88
C GLU A 216 5.86 9.90 4.07
N LEU A 217 5.92 10.01 2.73
CA LEU A 217 6.17 8.88 1.82
C LEU A 217 5.18 7.71 1.98
N THR A 218 3.94 7.98 2.41
CA THR A 218 2.95 6.93 2.62
C THR A 218 2.05 6.75 1.40
N CYS A 219 2.00 5.53 0.88
CA CYS A 219 1.16 5.15 -0.25
C CYS A 219 0.50 3.78 -0.05
N ASP A 220 -0.57 3.53 -0.80
CA ASP A 220 -1.22 2.23 -0.86
C ASP A 220 -0.21 1.16 -1.30
N ARG A 221 -0.09 0.12 -0.48
CA ARG A 221 0.99 -0.88 -0.57
C ARG A 221 0.90 -1.73 -1.84
N THR A 222 -0.25 -1.74 -2.52
CA THR A 222 -0.47 -2.55 -3.74
C THR A 222 -0.40 -1.71 -5.00
N THR A 223 -0.88 -0.46 -4.95
CA THR A 223 -1.09 0.38 -6.13
C THR A 223 -0.12 1.57 -6.23
N GLY A 224 0.55 1.92 -5.13
CA GLY A 224 1.44 3.07 -5.04
C GLY A 224 0.72 4.42 -5.05
N ILE A 225 -0.61 4.43 -4.86
CA ILE A 225 -1.42 5.65 -4.79
C ILE A 225 -1.19 6.31 -3.43
N CYS A 226 -0.86 7.59 -3.40
CA CYS A 226 -0.62 8.30 -2.14
C CYS A 226 -1.90 8.39 -1.31
N ILE A 227 -1.78 8.20 0.01
CA ILE A 227 -2.92 8.43 0.93
C ILE A 227 -3.28 9.92 0.92
N SER A 228 -2.28 10.77 1.05
CA SER A 228 -2.33 12.23 0.94
C SER A 228 -1.09 12.76 0.22
N CYS A 229 -1.19 13.97 -0.31
CA CYS A 229 -0.10 14.67 -0.97
C CYS A 229 0.50 15.72 -0.05
N LYS A 230 1.81 15.95 -0.17
CA LYS A 230 2.44 17.15 0.38
C LYS A 230 1.70 18.39 -0.13
N SER A 231 1.56 19.41 0.72
CA SER A 231 0.92 20.68 0.35
C SER A 231 1.46 21.22 -0.97
N GLY A 232 0.56 21.62 -1.86
CA GLY A 232 0.92 22.10 -3.19
C GLY A 232 1.03 21.03 -4.27
N TYR A 233 0.65 19.77 -3.99
CA TYR A 233 0.60 18.68 -4.97
C TYR A 233 -0.78 18.00 -5.02
N TRP A 234 -1.10 17.45 -6.20
CA TRP A 234 -2.35 16.74 -6.46
C TRP A 234 -2.15 15.60 -7.47
N GLU A 235 -3.25 14.91 -7.78
CA GLU A 235 -3.38 13.61 -8.43
C GLU A 235 -3.16 12.41 -7.49
N LYS A 236 -3.57 11.22 -7.95
CA LYS A 236 -3.45 9.95 -7.21
C LYS A 236 -2.03 9.65 -6.73
N ARG A 237 -1.00 10.13 -7.43
CA ARG A 237 0.42 9.92 -7.09
C ARG A 237 1.17 11.22 -6.78
N CYS A 238 0.45 12.33 -6.56
CA CYS A 238 1.04 13.63 -6.24
C CYS A 238 2.07 14.10 -7.28
N SER A 239 1.84 13.77 -8.55
CA SER A 239 2.73 14.05 -9.67
C SER A 239 2.64 15.52 -10.11
N SER A 240 1.49 16.15 -9.90
CA SER A 240 1.22 17.49 -10.40
C SER A 240 1.24 18.51 -9.27
N ARG A 241 1.74 19.71 -9.56
CA ARG A 241 1.68 20.84 -8.63
C ARG A 241 0.32 21.50 -8.70
N CYS A 242 -0.17 22.00 -7.57
CA CYS A 242 -1.38 22.82 -7.52
C CYS A 242 -1.21 24.06 -8.42
N PRO A 243 -2.30 24.55 -9.04
CA PRO A 243 -2.28 25.78 -9.82
C PRO A 243 -1.60 26.93 -9.07
N ILE A 244 -0.77 27.68 -9.80
CA ILE A 244 0.06 28.73 -9.19
C ILE A 244 -0.76 29.83 -8.50
N HIS A 245 -1.99 30.03 -8.95
CA HIS A 245 -2.91 31.06 -8.49
C HIS A 245 -3.95 30.57 -7.48
N CYS A 246 -3.88 29.32 -7.03
CA CYS A 246 -4.63 28.91 -5.83
C CYS A 246 -4.11 29.70 -4.63
N PHE A 247 -5.01 30.15 -3.76
CA PHE A 247 -4.62 30.78 -2.51
C PHE A 247 -3.74 29.82 -1.67
N GLU A 248 -2.55 30.30 -1.26
CA GLU A 248 -1.52 29.51 -0.56
C GLU A 248 -1.09 28.21 -1.28
N ARG A 249 -1.30 28.09 -2.59
CA ARG A 249 -1.04 26.84 -3.37
C ARG A 249 -1.82 25.63 -2.83
N VAL A 250 -2.97 25.83 -2.19
CA VAL A 250 -3.78 24.73 -1.65
C VAL A 250 -4.82 24.31 -2.69
N CYS A 251 -4.83 23.02 -3.04
CA CYS A 251 -5.81 22.44 -3.95
C CYS A 251 -6.23 21.04 -3.51
N ASP A 252 -7.36 20.57 -4.05
CA ASP A 252 -7.89 19.23 -3.82
C ASP A 252 -6.94 18.19 -4.40
N LYS A 253 -6.60 17.18 -3.60
CA LYS A 253 -5.62 16.16 -3.98
C LYS A 253 -6.03 15.32 -5.18
N THR A 254 -7.34 15.22 -5.48
CA THR A 254 -7.86 14.32 -6.51
C THR A 254 -8.04 15.01 -7.85
N ASN A 255 -8.56 16.25 -7.85
CA ASN A 255 -8.89 16.96 -9.08
C ASN A 255 -8.11 18.27 -9.29
N GLY A 256 -7.31 18.70 -8.31
CA GLY A 256 -6.46 19.87 -8.42
C GLY A 256 -7.17 21.22 -8.21
N SER A 257 -8.45 21.21 -7.86
CA SER A 257 -9.24 22.44 -7.68
C SER A 257 -8.83 23.22 -6.43
N CYS A 258 -8.73 24.54 -6.52
CA CYS A 258 -8.32 25.41 -5.43
C CYS A 258 -9.40 25.46 -4.32
N THR A 259 -9.17 24.78 -3.20
CA THR A 259 -10.15 24.66 -2.11
C THR A 259 -10.26 25.89 -1.22
N ARG A 260 -9.27 26.80 -1.29
CA ARG A 260 -9.25 28.08 -0.54
C ARG A 260 -9.55 29.30 -1.42
N GLY A 261 -10.02 29.06 -2.65
CA GLY A 261 -10.26 30.11 -3.63
C GLY A 261 -9.00 30.59 -4.34
N CYS A 262 -9.16 31.67 -5.10
CA CYS A 262 -8.16 32.21 -6.02
C CYS A 262 -7.43 33.43 -5.46
N ALA A 263 -6.21 33.66 -5.95
CA ALA A 263 -5.58 34.96 -5.83
C ALA A 263 -6.46 36.06 -6.44
N SER A 264 -6.33 37.28 -5.93
CA SER A 264 -7.13 38.43 -6.38
C SER A 264 -7.06 38.61 -7.90
N GLY A 265 -8.22 38.86 -8.52
CA GLY A 265 -8.33 39.03 -9.97
C GLY A 265 -8.43 37.75 -10.80
N LEU A 266 -8.57 36.58 -10.17
CA LEU A 266 -8.74 35.29 -10.84
C LEU A 266 -9.95 34.52 -10.29
N TYR A 267 -10.55 33.66 -11.12
CA TYR A 267 -11.69 32.81 -10.75
C TYR A 267 -11.66 31.44 -11.47
N GLY A 268 -12.64 30.61 -11.14
CA GLY A 268 -12.79 29.24 -11.62
C GLY A 268 -12.06 28.22 -10.74
N ASP A 269 -12.42 26.94 -10.88
CA ASP A 269 -11.96 25.86 -10.01
C ASP A 269 -10.43 25.72 -9.93
N MET A 270 -9.72 26.12 -10.99
CA MET A 270 -8.26 26.05 -11.11
C MET A 270 -7.58 27.43 -11.10
N CYS A 271 -8.34 28.51 -10.86
CA CYS A 271 -7.85 29.90 -10.84
C CYS A 271 -7.05 30.31 -12.09
N ASN A 272 -7.48 29.83 -13.25
CA ASN A 272 -6.85 30.10 -14.54
C ASN A 272 -7.62 31.13 -15.38
N ARG A 273 -8.75 31.65 -14.88
CA ARG A 273 -9.57 32.64 -15.58
C ARG A 273 -9.40 34.01 -14.94
N PRO A 274 -8.99 35.05 -15.68
CA PRO A 274 -8.94 36.41 -15.16
C PRO A 274 -10.35 36.95 -14.93
N CYS A 275 -10.58 37.61 -13.81
CA CYS A 275 -11.76 38.45 -13.65
C CYS A 275 -11.67 39.59 -14.66
N SER A 276 -12.74 39.80 -15.43
CA SER A 276 -12.87 40.96 -16.32
C SER A 276 -13.80 41.98 -15.69
N ASP A 277 -13.45 43.26 -15.79
CA ASP A 277 -14.36 44.35 -15.43
C ASP A 277 -15.51 44.49 -16.45
N GLU A 278 -15.31 43.97 -17.67
CA GLU A 278 -16.32 43.90 -18.73
C GLU A 278 -16.61 42.43 -19.10
N CYS A 279 -17.80 41.96 -18.74
CA CYS A 279 -18.26 40.63 -19.15
C CYS A 279 -18.66 40.62 -20.62
N ASP A 280 -18.48 39.46 -21.27
CA ASP A 280 -19.17 39.21 -22.54
C ASP A 280 -20.67 39.48 -22.37
N SER A 281 -21.31 39.98 -23.43
CA SER A 281 -22.70 40.47 -23.38
C SER A 281 -23.73 39.48 -22.81
N ASN A 282 -23.40 38.19 -22.75
CA ASN A 282 -24.21 37.09 -22.26
C ASN A 282 -23.89 36.63 -20.82
N HIS A 283 -22.97 37.29 -20.11
CA HIS A 283 -22.63 37.00 -18.73
C HIS A 283 -22.63 38.25 -17.85
N TYR A 284 -22.76 38.06 -16.54
CA TYR A 284 -22.70 39.14 -15.56
C TYR A 284 -22.11 38.71 -14.21
N GLY A 285 -21.92 39.70 -13.33
CA GLY A 285 -21.37 39.55 -11.99
C GLY A 285 -19.87 39.87 -11.94
N SER A 286 -19.33 40.03 -10.73
CA SER A 286 -17.93 40.43 -10.50
C SER A 286 -16.87 39.45 -11.02
N SER A 287 -17.28 38.27 -11.49
CA SER A 287 -16.42 37.25 -12.12
C SER A 287 -16.93 36.80 -13.49
N CYS A 288 -17.96 37.45 -14.05
CA CYS A 288 -18.60 37.06 -15.32
C CYS A 288 -19.00 35.58 -15.40
N SER A 289 -19.32 34.97 -14.26
CA SER A 289 -19.64 33.54 -14.15
C SER A 289 -21.15 33.26 -14.19
N LEU A 290 -21.98 34.30 -14.10
CA LEU A 290 -23.43 34.17 -14.14
C LEU A 290 -23.91 34.41 -15.57
N GLU A 291 -24.65 33.46 -16.13
CA GLU A 291 -25.26 33.63 -17.45
C GLU A 291 -26.44 34.61 -17.39
N CYS A 292 -26.54 35.49 -18.39
CA CYS A 292 -27.72 36.31 -18.61
C CYS A 292 -28.95 35.43 -18.81
N ASN A 293 -30.13 35.90 -18.41
CA ASN A 293 -31.36 35.15 -18.69
C ASN A 293 -31.52 34.98 -20.22
N HIS A 294 -31.72 33.74 -20.65
CA HIS A 294 -31.95 33.42 -22.06
C HIS A 294 -33.19 34.12 -22.65
N ASP A 295 -34.12 34.60 -21.82
CA ASP A 295 -35.29 35.37 -22.22
C ASP A 295 -35.00 36.86 -22.46
N CYS A 296 -33.78 37.34 -22.16
CA CYS A 296 -33.31 38.63 -22.66
C CYS A 296 -33.21 38.59 -24.20
N GLU A 297 -33.45 39.71 -24.87
CA GLU A 297 -33.23 39.83 -26.31
C GLU A 297 -31.73 39.59 -26.61
N ASN A 298 -31.44 38.69 -27.56
CA ASN A 298 -30.09 38.16 -27.84
C ASN A 298 -29.32 37.59 -26.62
N SER A 299 -30.01 37.25 -25.52
CA SER A 299 -29.40 36.87 -24.24
C SER A 299 -28.44 37.94 -23.70
N THR A 300 -28.65 39.22 -24.06
CA THR A 300 -27.77 40.32 -23.66
C THR A 300 -28.22 40.97 -22.37
N CYS A 301 -27.31 41.10 -21.39
CA CYS A 301 -27.59 41.79 -20.14
C CYS A 301 -26.40 42.66 -19.67
N ASN A 302 -26.66 43.51 -18.68
CA ASN A 302 -25.64 44.36 -18.08
C ASN A 302 -24.65 43.50 -17.28
N GLY A 303 -23.36 43.60 -17.61
CA GLY A 303 -22.28 42.77 -17.05
C GLY A 303 -22.11 42.86 -15.52
N THR A 304 -22.69 43.85 -14.84
CA THR A 304 -22.62 43.95 -13.37
C THR A 304 -23.90 43.48 -12.69
N THR A 305 -25.06 43.88 -13.21
CA THR A 305 -26.37 43.72 -12.53
C THR A 305 -27.18 42.52 -13.05
N GLY A 306 -26.86 42.04 -14.25
CA GLY A 306 -27.61 41.00 -14.94
C GLY A 306 -28.97 41.46 -15.48
N LEU A 307 -29.18 42.77 -15.64
CA LEU A 307 -30.43 43.33 -16.18
C LEU A 307 -30.40 43.31 -17.71
N CYS A 308 -31.48 42.87 -18.35
CA CYS A 308 -31.55 42.79 -19.81
C CYS A 308 -31.53 44.21 -20.42
N THR A 309 -30.48 44.54 -21.16
CA THR A 309 -30.28 45.91 -21.70
C THR A 309 -31.04 46.13 -23.01
N LEU A 310 -31.26 45.05 -23.78
CA LEU A 310 -31.99 45.07 -25.05
C LEU A 310 -33.49 44.76 -24.89
N GLY A 311 -33.96 44.53 -23.66
CA GLY A 311 -35.34 44.14 -23.37
C GLY A 311 -35.55 42.62 -23.36
N CYS A 312 -36.82 42.22 -23.40
CA CYS A 312 -37.25 40.82 -23.29
C CYS A 312 -37.76 40.28 -24.61
N LYS A 313 -37.52 38.98 -24.83
CA LYS A 313 -38.17 38.22 -25.89
C LYS A 313 -39.70 38.28 -25.74
N ARG A 314 -40.40 38.13 -26.87
CA ARG A 314 -41.87 38.19 -26.90
C ARG A 314 -42.49 37.20 -25.91
N GLY A 315 -43.34 37.71 -25.03
CA GLY A 315 -44.01 36.90 -24.00
C GLY A 315 -43.36 36.96 -22.63
N PHE A 316 -42.30 37.74 -22.44
CA PHE A 316 -41.63 37.94 -21.16
C PHE A 316 -41.54 39.43 -20.77
N TYR A 317 -41.47 39.70 -19.47
CA TYR A 317 -41.39 41.06 -18.93
C TYR A 317 -40.63 41.11 -17.58
N GLY A 318 -40.29 42.33 -17.15
CA GLY A 318 -39.47 42.58 -15.97
C GLY A 318 -38.01 42.86 -16.34
N TYR A 319 -37.25 43.42 -15.41
CA TYR A 319 -35.87 43.87 -15.67
C TYR A 319 -34.89 42.74 -16.01
N LYS A 320 -35.22 41.50 -15.62
CA LYS A 320 -34.45 40.28 -15.96
C LYS A 320 -35.22 39.31 -16.86
N CYS A 321 -36.37 39.72 -17.40
CA CYS A 321 -37.23 38.89 -18.26
C CYS A 321 -37.59 37.52 -17.66
N ASP A 322 -37.69 37.45 -16.33
CA ASP A 322 -37.95 36.26 -15.53
C ASP A 322 -39.45 36.01 -15.31
N ARG A 323 -40.32 36.88 -15.86
CA ARG A 323 -41.78 36.79 -15.72
C ARG A 323 -42.44 36.68 -17.09
N GLN A 324 -43.46 35.85 -17.18
CA GLN A 324 -44.17 35.57 -18.43
C GLN A 324 -45.46 36.39 -18.56
N CYS A 325 -45.70 36.97 -19.73
CA CYS A 325 -46.96 37.63 -20.07
C CYS A 325 -48.10 36.61 -20.01
N THR A 326 -49.12 36.85 -19.19
CA THR A 326 -50.30 35.97 -19.11
C THR A 326 -51.45 36.57 -19.92
N CYS A 327 -52.03 35.80 -20.85
CA CYS A 327 -53.21 36.18 -21.64
C CYS A 327 -53.08 37.42 -22.56
N CYS A 328 -51.87 37.72 -23.08
CA CYS A 328 -51.66 38.80 -24.06
C CYS A 328 -51.23 38.25 -25.44
N PRO A 329 -52.14 38.02 -26.40
CA PRO A 329 -51.79 37.50 -27.74
C PRO A 329 -50.86 38.44 -28.53
N SER A 330 -51.02 39.74 -28.32
CA SER A 330 -50.22 40.81 -28.93
C SER A 330 -48.93 41.13 -28.18
N GLY A 331 -48.67 40.49 -27.03
CA GLY A 331 -47.56 40.81 -26.12
C GLY A 331 -47.95 41.77 -25.00
N CYS A 332 -47.07 41.90 -24.00
CA CYS A 332 -47.28 42.76 -22.84
C CYS A 332 -46.16 43.81 -22.70
N ASP A 333 -46.45 44.90 -21.99
CA ASP A 333 -45.50 45.94 -21.65
C ASP A 333 -44.30 45.35 -20.91
N ARG A 334 -43.11 45.70 -21.39
CA ARG A 334 -41.84 45.06 -20.99
C ARG A 334 -41.48 45.24 -19.52
N LEU A 335 -42.02 46.25 -18.82
CA LEU A 335 -41.72 46.53 -17.41
C LEU A 335 -42.86 46.12 -16.48
N THR A 336 -44.09 46.45 -16.87
CA THR A 336 -45.30 46.32 -16.04
C THR A 336 -46.07 45.04 -16.29
N GLY A 337 -45.86 44.37 -17.43
CA GLY A 337 -46.58 43.15 -17.80
C GLY A 337 -48.02 43.37 -18.28
N ARG A 338 -48.44 44.63 -18.49
CA ARG A 338 -49.80 44.96 -18.97
C ARG A 338 -49.95 44.65 -20.46
N CYS A 339 -51.04 44.04 -20.90
CA CYS A 339 -51.24 43.72 -22.32
C CYS A 339 -51.32 45.00 -23.17
N ASN A 340 -50.68 45.00 -24.35
CA ASN A 340 -50.70 46.12 -25.29
C ASN A 340 -51.97 46.12 -26.19
N GLY A 341 -53.12 45.80 -25.60
CA GLY A 341 -54.42 45.70 -26.26
C GLY A 341 -55.47 45.06 -25.34
N ASP A 342 -56.72 45.03 -25.79
CA ASP A 342 -57.80 44.42 -25.03
C ASP A 342 -57.59 42.90 -24.92
N CYS A 343 -57.50 42.40 -23.68
CA CYS A 343 -57.66 40.98 -23.42
C CYS A 343 -59.00 40.53 -24.01
N LEU A 344 -59.05 39.35 -24.64
CA LEU A 344 -60.31 38.77 -25.10
C LEU A 344 -61.32 38.82 -23.95
N VAL A 345 -62.46 39.47 -24.22
CA VAL A 345 -63.53 39.74 -23.25
C VAL A 345 -63.87 38.45 -22.51
N GLY A 346 -63.65 38.44 -21.18
CA GLY A 346 -63.98 37.31 -20.32
C GLY A 346 -62.95 36.92 -19.25
N LYS A 347 -61.77 37.56 -19.17
CA LYS A 347 -60.85 37.34 -18.02
C LYS A 347 -60.30 38.65 -17.47
N GLN A 348 -60.75 39.03 -16.28
CA GLN A 348 -60.14 40.11 -15.48
C GLN A 348 -58.77 39.70 -14.95
N SER A 349 -57.86 40.67 -14.80
CA SER A 349 -56.70 40.53 -13.92
C SER A 349 -57.16 40.09 -12.53
N PRO A 350 -56.47 39.17 -11.84
CA PRO A 350 -56.81 38.89 -10.46
C PRO A 350 -56.45 40.13 -9.63
N VAL A 351 -57.47 40.89 -9.23
CA VAL A 351 -57.41 41.67 -8.00
C VAL A 351 -57.19 40.64 -6.89
N PRO A 352 -56.24 40.82 -5.95
CA PRO A 352 -56.08 39.89 -4.85
C PRO A 352 -57.31 40.01 -3.94
N ASN A 353 -58.31 39.16 -4.20
CA ASN A 353 -59.41 38.95 -3.29
C ASN A 353 -58.85 38.27 -2.04
N THR A 354 -58.75 39.03 -0.96
CA THR A 354 -58.73 38.50 0.40
C THR A 354 -60.12 37.98 0.73
N GLU A 355 -60.51 36.84 0.16
CA GLU A 355 -61.62 36.05 0.67
C GLU A 355 -61.24 34.57 0.73
N ASN A 356 -61.25 34.07 1.96
CA ASN A 356 -61.41 32.67 2.35
C ASN A 356 -60.59 31.62 1.61
N ARG A 357 -59.27 31.72 1.75
CA ARG A 357 -58.38 30.55 1.66
C ARG A 357 -58.37 29.81 3.00
N SER A 358 -59.52 29.42 3.55
CA SER A 358 -59.58 28.55 4.75
C SER A 358 -59.78 27.08 4.38
N SER A 359 -60.62 26.77 3.39
CA SER A 359 -60.93 25.37 3.05
C SER A 359 -59.78 24.65 2.34
N LEU A 360 -58.98 25.34 1.53
CA LEU A 360 -57.84 24.73 0.83
C LEU A 360 -56.70 24.37 1.78
N TYR A 361 -56.42 25.21 2.79
CA TYR A 361 -55.41 24.86 3.80
C TYR A 361 -55.88 23.73 4.70
N VAL A 362 -57.17 23.62 5.01
CA VAL A 362 -57.70 22.47 5.76
C VAL A 362 -57.54 21.17 4.96
N VAL A 363 -57.77 21.18 3.65
CA VAL A 363 -57.52 19.99 2.81
C VAL A 363 -56.03 19.68 2.71
N ILE A 364 -55.17 20.69 2.53
CA ILE A 364 -53.71 20.51 2.48
C ILE A 364 -53.18 20.01 3.83
N THR A 365 -53.67 20.53 4.96
CA THR A 365 -53.23 20.07 6.29
C THR A 365 -53.70 18.64 6.56
N VAL A 366 -54.93 18.27 6.17
CA VAL A 366 -55.40 16.87 6.27
C VAL A 366 -54.59 15.93 5.38
N LEU A 367 -54.23 16.35 4.16
CA LEU A 367 -53.37 15.57 3.26
C LEU A 367 -51.94 15.45 3.80
N CYS A 368 -51.37 16.53 4.36
CA CYS A 368 -50.05 16.52 5.00
C CYS A 368 -50.04 15.66 6.27
N ILE A 369 -51.09 15.71 7.10
CA ILE A 369 -51.23 14.85 8.28
C ILE A 369 -51.35 13.38 7.84
N SER A 370 -52.11 13.09 6.79
CA SER A 370 -52.19 11.74 6.21
C SER A 370 -50.83 11.26 5.68
N LEU A 371 -50.08 12.11 4.98
CA LEU A 371 -48.73 11.82 4.50
C LEU A 371 -47.76 11.57 5.65
N LEU A 372 -47.80 12.39 6.70
CA LEU A 372 -46.96 12.23 7.89
C LEU A 372 -47.30 10.96 8.68
N LEU A 373 -48.59 10.61 8.80
CA LEU A 373 -49.01 9.35 9.40
C LEU A 373 -48.56 8.15 8.56
N ASN A 374 -48.63 8.23 7.23
CA ASN A 374 -48.10 7.18 6.35
C ASN A 374 -46.58 7.08 6.42
N ILE A 375 -45.85 8.21 6.47
CA ILE A 375 -44.39 8.20 6.64
C ILE A 375 -44.04 7.63 8.02
N PHE A 376 -44.79 7.96 9.07
CA PHE A 376 -44.61 7.43 10.42
C PHE A 376 -44.91 5.93 10.49
N THR A 377 -45.99 5.44 9.87
CA THR A 377 -46.28 4.00 9.81
C THR A 377 -45.25 3.27 8.96
N ILE A 378 -44.77 3.85 7.86
CA ILE A 378 -43.69 3.28 7.04
C ILE A 378 -42.39 3.23 7.83
N THR A 379 -41.98 4.32 8.51
CA THR A 379 -40.78 4.30 9.37
C THR A 379 -40.94 3.40 10.58
N TRP A 380 -42.13 3.27 11.15
CA TRP A 380 -42.43 2.32 12.23
C TRP A 380 -42.40 0.87 11.73
N ILE A 381 -42.91 0.57 10.52
CA ILE A 381 -42.78 -0.73 9.85
C ILE A 381 -41.32 -1.02 9.55
N PHE A 382 -40.52 -0.05 9.09
CA PHE A 382 -39.09 -0.23 8.84
C PHE A 382 -38.29 -0.39 10.14
N ARG A 383 -38.64 0.31 11.23
CA ARG A 383 -38.02 0.13 12.56
C ARG A 383 -38.41 -1.21 13.19
N ASN A 384 -39.65 -1.67 13.03
CA ASN A 384 -40.08 -3.01 13.48
C ASN A 384 -39.51 -4.13 12.60
N LYS A 385 -39.33 -3.92 11.29
CA LYS A 385 -38.59 -4.85 10.41
C LYS A 385 -37.08 -4.82 10.68
N ALA A 386 -36.52 -3.70 11.15
CA ALA A 386 -35.13 -3.62 11.60
C ALA A 386 -34.89 -4.39 12.91
N CYS A 387 -35.86 -4.40 13.84
CA CYS A 387 -35.81 -5.29 15.01
C CYS A 387 -36.04 -6.78 14.63
N LYS A 388 -36.77 -7.09 13.55
CA LYS A 388 -36.86 -8.47 13.03
C LYS A 388 -35.66 -8.94 12.21
N ARG A 389 -34.74 -8.04 11.85
CA ARG A 389 -33.47 -8.40 11.17
C ARG A 389 -32.30 -8.58 12.15
N HIS A 390 -32.49 -8.23 13.42
CA HIS A 390 -31.55 -8.56 14.48
C HIS A 390 -31.72 -10.00 15.01
N ASP A 391 -32.90 -10.62 14.85
CA ASP A 391 -33.13 -12.02 15.24
C ASP A 391 -32.67 -13.07 14.21
N VAL A 392 -32.45 -12.71 12.94
CA VAL A 392 -31.96 -13.66 11.91
C VAL A 392 -30.43 -13.65 11.78
N ASN A 393 -29.74 -12.61 12.26
CA ASN A 393 -28.28 -12.47 12.16
C ASN A 393 -27.53 -12.77 13.46
N GLN A 394 -28.20 -13.14 14.55
CA GLN A 394 -27.55 -13.77 15.71
C GLN A 394 -27.51 -15.31 15.64
N GLU A 395 -28.17 -15.95 14.66
CA GLU A 395 -28.07 -17.40 14.42
C GLU A 395 -27.09 -17.81 13.30
N LYS A 396 -26.37 -16.88 12.66
CA LYS A 396 -25.39 -17.22 11.59
C LYS A 396 -23.92 -16.90 11.86
N LYS A 397 -23.57 -16.59 13.11
CA LYS A 397 -22.17 -16.45 13.53
C LYS A 397 -21.91 -17.01 14.94
N LYS A 398 -22.36 -18.25 15.14
CA LYS A 398 -21.76 -19.20 16.08
C LYS A 398 -21.98 -20.60 15.50
N ASP A 399 -21.00 -21.03 14.71
CA ASP A 399 -20.55 -22.41 14.51
C ASP A 399 -21.57 -23.54 14.78
N THR A 400 -22.05 -24.17 13.70
CA THR A 400 -22.06 -25.64 13.61
C THR A 400 -20.62 -26.12 13.92
N GLU A 401 -20.31 -27.08 14.78
CA GLU A 401 -20.94 -28.37 15.02
C GLU A 401 -20.62 -28.89 16.44
N ALA A 402 -21.63 -29.44 17.12
CA ALA A 402 -21.51 -30.74 17.79
C ALA A 402 -22.91 -31.32 18.02
N ILE A 403 -23.20 -32.46 17.39
CA ILE A 403 -24.48 -33.17 17.46
C ILE A 403 -24.50 -34.19 18.63
N SER A 404 -25.66 -34.25 19.29
CA SER A 404 -26.30 -35.37 20.04
C SER A 404 -26.09 -35.53 21.57
N THR A 405 -27.10 -35.06 22.34
CA THR A 405 -27.97 -35.70 23.38
C THR A 405 -27.47 -36.79 24.36
N PRO A 406 -28.18 -37.08 25.48
CA PRO A 406 -28.97 -36.24 26.42
C PRO A 406 -28.72 -36.55 27.93
N GLY A 407 -29.20 -35.70 28.85
CA GLY A 407 -29.73 -36.15 30.16
C GLY A 407 -29.27 -35.45 31.46
N MET A 408 -30.29 -34.98 32.21
CA MET A 408 -30.47 -34.95 33.68
C MET A 408 -29.76 -33.91 34.60
N TYR A 409 -30.62 -33.05 35.20
CA TYR A 409 -30.69 -32.53 36.60
C TYR A 409 -29.45 -31.80 37.20
N VAL A 410 -29.48 -30.75 38.04
CA VAL A 410 -30.44 -30.15 39.00
C VAL A 410 -29.85 -28.78 39.48
N THR A 411 -30.72 -27.76 39.65
CA THR A 411 -30.84 -26.65 40.66
C THR A 411 -29.61 -26.02 41.37
N VAL A 412 -29.54 -24.82 41.99
CA VAL A 412 -30.39 -23.73 42.52
C VAL A 412 -29.49 -22.45 42.58
N ASP A 413 -30.11 -21.25 42.65
CA ASP A 413 -29.71 -19.92 43.20
C ASP A 413 -28.35 -19.75 43.96
N GLU A 414 -27.74 -18.57 44.15
CA GLU A 414 -28.31 -17.32 44.69
C GLU A 414 -27.27 -16.17 44.68
N ASN A 415 -27.75 -14.97 44.99
CA ASN A 415 -27.11 -13.63 44.93
C ASN A 415 -26.00 -13.34 45.96
N ALA A 416 -25.21 -12.30 45.67
CA ALA A 416 -24.77 -11.17 46.54
C ALA A 416 -23.37 -10.67 46.07
N GLY A 417 -23.01 -9.38 45.99
CA GLY A 417 -23.54 -8.17 46.61
C GLY A 417 -22.50 -7.55 47.55
N TYR A 418 -21.84 -6.46 47.10
CA TYR A 418 -21.12 -5.41 47.86
C TYR A 418 -19.73 -5.74 48.46
N GLN A 419 -18.81 -4.81 48.80
CA GLN A 419 -18.42 -3.45 48.37
C GLN A 419 -17.15 -3.08 49.18
N GLU A 420 -16.26 -2.30 48.56
CA GLU A 420 -15.15 -1.43 49.05
C GLU A 420 -14.86 -1.26 50.57
N LEU A 421 -13.57 -1.19 50.94
CA LEU A 421 -12.89 0.05 51.39
C LEU A 421 -11.46 -0.23 51.92
N GLY A 422 -10.54 0.69 51.65
CA GLY A 422 -9.57 1.14 52.66
C GLY A 422 -8.09 0.90 52.40
N GLN A 423 -7.44 1.94 51.88
CA GLN A 423 -6.00 2.13 51.64
C GLN A 423 -5.25 2.57 52.91
N LEU A 424 -3.99 2.16 53.13
CA LEU A 424 -2.97 2.94 53.87
C LEU A 424 -1.53 2.38 53.70
N ILE A 425 -0.78 3.04 52.81
CA ILE A 425 0.59 3.59 52.94
C ILE A 425 1.64 2.83 53.80
N GLY A 426 2.73 2.39 53.15
CA GLY A 426 4.12 2.72 53.59
C GLY A 426 5.16 1.57 53.57
N PRO A 427 6.48 1.85 53.39
CA PRO A 427 7.42 0.97 52.67
C PRO A 427 8.64 0.40 53.47
N SER A 428 9.49 -0.34 52.74
CA SER A 428 10.83 -0.92 53.06
C SER A 428 10.80 -2.26 53.82
N HIS A 429 11.75 -3.19 53.69
CA HIS A 429 13.18 -3.12 53.38
C HIS A 429 13.66 -4.53 52.96
N TYR A 430 14.69 -4.60 52.11
CA TYR A 430 15.47 -5.83 51.82
C TYR A 430 16.15 -6.38 53.08
N ASP A 431 16.29 -7.71 53.19
CA ASP A 431 17.59 -8.34 53.45
C ASP A 431 17.64 -9.88 53.29
N HIS A 432 18.75 -10.31 52.68
CA HIS A 432 19.61 -11.47 52.93
C HIS A 432 19.06 -12.88 53.19
N LEU A 433 19.45 -13.82 52.31
CA LEU A 433 19.92 -15.15 52.73
C LEU A 433 21.18 -15.57 51.93
N GLN A 434 22.33 -15.51 52.60
CA GLN A 434 23.53 -16.28 52.28
C GLN A 434 23.32 -17.73 52.75
N GLY A 435 23.65 -18.70 51.90
CA GLY A 435 23.75 -20.12 52.26
C GLY A 435 25.20 -20.49 52.62
N PRO A 436 25.42 -21.44 53.57
CA PRO A 436 26.73 -21.66 54.17
C PRO A 436 27.59 -22.68 53.42
N ALA A 437 28.90 -22.48 53.49
CA ALA A 437 29.90 -23.52 53.32
C ALA A 437 30.11 -24.27 54.64
N THR A 438 30.28 -25.60 54.60
CA THR A 438 31.47 -26.30 55.17
C THR A 438 31.42 -27.81 54.98
N ASN A 439 32.52 -28.31 54.40
CA ASN A 439 33.34 -29.50 54.74
C ASN A 439 32.73 -30.91 54.80
N LYS A 440 33.16 -31.74 53.83
CA LYS A 440 34.11 -32.84 54.08
C LYS A 440 34.92 -33.17 52.83
#